data_AF-X6PAG3-F1
#
_entry.id   AF-X6PAG3-F1
#
_cell.length_a   1.000
_cell.length_b   1.000
_cell.length_c   1.000
_cell.angle_alpha   90.00
_cell.angle_beta   90.00
_cell.angle_gamma   90.00
#
_symmetry.space_group_name_H-M   'P 1'
#
loop_
_entity.id
_entity.type
_entity.pdbx_description
1 polymer ?
#
loop_
_entity_poly.entity_id
_entity_poly.type
_entity_poly.pdbx_seq_one_letter_code
_entity_poly.pdbx_strand_id
1 'polypeptide(L)'
;MNVKFLFARSRINPVYDEKAHTKQYAWNAKVESENEYTQMILLTWTRYDQYIQQIMQISAMWSHTIDLNLIHVILRDVQGKIDQAITHLSAFKAWKMRPKNKKKYKENINKFMRRRCSNNQINLFCIYLAENRLSRHTEIETAIMFTINNCLPFVEKDKKRNK
;
A
#
# COMPACT_ATOMS: atom_id res chain seq x y z
N MET A 1 -34.75 -0.49 8.99
CA MET A 1 -33.71 -0.01 8.05
C MET A 1 -33.19 -1.22 7.27
N ASN A 2 -33.42 -1.30 5.96
CA ASN A 2 -32.88 -2.37 5.12
C ASN A 2 -31.54 -1.90 4.55
N VAL A 3 -30.44 -2.53 4.95
CA VAL A 3 -29.11 -2.23 4.40
C VAL A 3 -28.67 -3.40 3.53
N LYS A 4 -28.42 -3.12 2.25
CA LYS A 4 -27.99 -4.12 1.25
C LYS A 4 -26.54 -3.84 0.90
N PHE A 5 -25.64 -4.73 1.32
CA PHE A 5 -24.21 -4.62 1.02
C PHE A 5 -23.84 -5.56 -0.14
N LEU A 6 -23.24 -5.02 -1.19
CA LEU A 6 -22.67 -5.78 -2.31
C LEU A 6 -21.14 -5.70 -2.20
N PHE A 7 -20.48 -6.82 -1.85
CA PHE A 7 -19.03 -6.88 -1.82
C PHE A 7 -18.49 -7.50 -3.11
N ALA A 8 -17.57 -6.81 -3.78
CA ALA A 8 -16.75 -7.42 -4.83
C ALA A 8 -15.78 -8.41 -4.17
N ARG A 9 -15.84 -9.70 -4.59
CA ARG A 9 -14.96 -10.74 -4.04
C ARG A 9 -13.49 -10.41 -4.37
N SER A 10 -12.62 -10.50 -3.36
CA SER A 10 -11.17 -10.35 -3.55
C SER A 10 -10.58 -11.57 -4.26
N ARG A 11 -9.47 -11.37 -4.96
CA ARG A 11 -8.78 -12.39 -5.75
C ARG A 11 -8.18 -13.45 -4.82
N ILE A 12 -8.62 -14.70 -4.96
CA ILE A 12 -8.07 -15.85 -4.20
C ILE A 12 -6.72 -16.23 -4.84
N ASN A 13 -5.67 -16.31 -4.03
CA ASN A 13 -4.33 -16.72 -4.46
C ASN A 13 -4.08 -18.16 -4.02
N PRO A 14 -4.07 -19.16 -4.91
CA PRO A 14 -4.11 -20.60 -4.56
C PRO A 14 -2.95 -21.12 -3.69
N VAL A 15 -1.96 -20.28 -3.37
CA VAL A 15 -0.81 -20.61 -2.52
C VAL A 15 -1.16 -20.65 -1.02
N TYR A 16 -2.21 -19.95 -0.56
CA TYR A 16 -2.58 -19.94 0.86
C TYR A 16 -3.73 -20.90 1.16
N ASP A 17 -3.73 -21.49 2.35
CA ASP A 17 -4.88 -22.29 2.80
C ASP A 17 -6.14 -21.41 2.96
N GLU A 18 -7.31 -22.05 2.89
CA GLU A 18 -8.61 -21.38 2.93
C GLU A 18 -8.83 -20.54 4.20
N LYS A 19 -8.22 -20.95 5.33
CA LYS A 19 -8.31 -20.28 6.64
C LYS A 19 -7.41 -19.04 6.72
N ALA A 20 -6.24 -19.09 6.10
CA ALA A 20 -5.34 -17.96 5.91
C ALA A 20 -5.95 -16.95 4.93
N HIS A 21 -6.64 -17.41 3.89
CA HIS A 21 -7.39 -16.56 2.97
C HIS A 21 -8.52 -15.80 3.63
N THR A 22 -9.41 -16.50 4.34
CA THR A 22 -10.55 -15.87 5.01
C THR A 22 -10.09 -14.83 6.02
N LYS A 23 -9.01 -15.07 6.76
CA LYS A 23 -8.43 -14.07 7.67
C LYS A 23 -7.78 -12.88 6.95
N GLN A 24 -7.01 -13.14 5.90
CA GLN A 24 -6.27 -12.09 5.19
C GLN A 24 -7.17 -11.19 4.34
N TYR A 25 -8.28 -11.71 3.83
CA TYR A 25 -9.23 -10.98 2.98
C TYR A 25 -10.53 -10.59 3.70
N ALA A 26 -10.58 -10.80 5.02
CA ALA A 26 -11.69 -10.35 5.86
C ALA A 26 -11.78 -8.81 5.90
N TRP A 27 -12.99 -8.36 6.17
CA TRP A 27 -13.27 -6.96 6.46
C TRP A 27 -13.56 -6.82 7.95
N ASN A 28 -13.00 -5.77 8.55
CA ASN A 28 -13.35 -5.31 9.87
C ASN A 28 -14.43 -4.24 9.73
N ALA A 29 -15.41 -4.24 10.62
CA ALA A 29 -16.45 -3.23 10.72
C ALA A 29 -16.36 -2.55 12.08
N LYS A 30 -16.40 -1.21 12.09
CA LYS A 30 -16.53 -0.44 13.33
C LYS A 30 -17.50 0.72 13.14
N VAL A 31 -18.19 1.09 14.21
CA VAL A 31 -18.98 2.32 14.22
C VAL A 31 -18.03 3.51 14.23
N GLU A 32 -18.09 4.36 13.21
CA GLU A 32 -17.29 5.58 13.10
C GLU A 32 -17.98 6.76 13.77
N SER A 33 -19.31 6.86 13.65
CA SER A 33 -20.14 7.83 14.35
C SER A 33 -21.60 7.36 14.40
N GLU A 34 -22.35 7.85 15.37
CA GLU A 34 -23.77 7.53 15.53
C GLU A 34 -24.51 8.75 16.08
N ASN A 35 -25.70 9.01 15.55
CA ASN A 35 -26.66 9.98 16.07
C ASN A 35 -28.06 9.34 16.14
N GLU A 36 -29.04 10.10 16.61
CA GLU A 36 -30.42 9.63 16.82
C GLU A 36 -31.05 8.95 15.59
N TYR A 37 -30.64 9.32 14.38
CA TYR A 37 -31.24 8.87 13.12
C TYR A 37 -30.29 8.11 12.20
N THR A 38 -28.99 8.04 12.49
CA THR A 38 -27.99 7.51 11.55
C THR A 38 -26.77 6.95 12.27
N GLN A 39 -26.34 5.77 11.83
CA GLN A 39 -25.08 5.14 12.22
C GLN A 39 -24.16 5.04 11.00
N MET A 40 -22.93 5.55 11.13
CA MET A 40 -21.88 5.43 10.12
C MET A 40 -20.97 4.26 10.50
N ILE A 41 -20.90 3.24 9.64
CA ILE A 41 -20.03 2.08 9.84
C ILE A 41 -18.84 2.21 8.90
N LEU A 42 -17.63 2.24 9.45
CA LEU A 42 -16.39 2.16 8.69
C LEU A 42 -16.02 0.69 8.49
N LEU A 43 -15.88 0.31 7.22
CA LEU A 43 -15.37 -0.98 6.80
C LEU A 43 -13.91 -0.85 6.37
N THR A 44 -13.02 -1.57 7.05
CA THR A 44 -11.59 -1.63 6.75
C THR A 44 -11.17 -3.04 6.39
N TRP A 45 -10.16 -3.17 5.53
CA TRP A 45 -9.62 -4.48 5.20
C TRP A 45 -8.71 -4.97 6.35
N THR A 46 -8.78 -6.24 6.75
CA THR A 46 -7.99 -6.74 7.89
C THR A 46 -6.49 -6.51 7.73
N ARG A 47 -5.95 -6.61 6.50
CA ARG A 47 -4.54 -6.29 6.23
C ARG A 47 -4.20 -4.80 6.33
N TYR A 48 -5.17 -3.92 6.09
CA TYR A 48 -4.98 -2.48 6.30
C TYR A 48 -4.79 -2.19 7.79
N ASP A 49 -5.67 -2.73 8.63
CA ASP A 49 -5.63 -2.50 10.08
C ASP A 49 -4.39 -3.12 10.74
N GLN A 50 -3.88 -4.23 10.19
CA GLN A 50 -2.73 -4.95 10.73
C GLN A 50 -1.48 -4.07 10.92
N TYR A 51 -1.26 -3.09 10.04
CA TYR A 51 -0.04 -2.27 10.02
C TYR A 51 -0.28 -0.79 10.29
N ILE A 52 -1.52 -0.38 10.60
CA ILE A 52 -1.88 1.03 10.64
C ILE A 52 -1.04 1.83 11.64
N GLN A 53 -0.77 1.26 12.82
CA GLN A 53 0.03 1.92 13.87
C GLN A 53 1.48 2.11 13.43
N GLN A 54 2.11 1.07 12.88
CA GLN A 54 3.47 1.12 12.37
C GLN A 54 3.60 2.10 11.18
N ILE A 55 2.60 2.13 10.30
CA ILE A 55 2.56 3.08 9.18
C ILE A 55 2.54 4.52 9.70
N MET A 56 1.70 4.81 10.70
CA MET A 56 1.61 6.15 11.28
C MET A 56 2.88 6.54 12.01
N GLN A 57 3.48 5.62 12.79
CA GLN A 57 4.76 5.84 13.46
C GLN A 57 5.86 6.20 12.45
N ILE A 58 6.05 5.38 11.41
CA ILE A 58 7.05 5.65 10.37
C ILE A 58 6.72 6.95 9.63
N SER A 59 5.45 7.22 9.32
CA SER A 59 5.06 8.47 8.67
C SER A 59 5.47 9.69 9.49
N ALA A 60 5.21 9.67 10.81
CA ALA A 60 5.57 10.75 11.73
C ALA A 60 7.10 10.94 11.83
N MET A 61 7.87 9.85 11.92
CA MET A 61 9.35 9.90 11.93
C MET A 61 9.92 10.60 10.70
N TRP A 62 9.22 10.55 9.56
CA TRP A 62 9.61 11.19 8.31
C TRP A 62 8.79 12.45 7.99
N SER A 63 8.20 13.07 9.01
CA SER A 63 7.41 14.32 8.91
C SER A 63 6.29 14.25 7.86
N HIS A 64 5.68 13.07 7.70
CA HIS A 64 4.62 12.76 6.74
C HIS A 64 4.97 12.98 5.27
N THR A 65 6.27 13.02 4.94
CA THR A 65 6.76 13.25 3.57
C THR A 65 6.73 11.99 2.70
N ILE A 66 6.60 10.81 3.32
CA ILE A 66 6.58 9.52 2.62
C ILE A 66 5.13 9.10 2.34
N ASP A 67 4.90 8.57 1.14
CA ASP A 67 3.62 7.97 0.75
C ASP A 67 3.28 6.77 1.66
N LEU A 68 2.11 6.81 2.31
CA LEU A 68 1.65 5.77 3.22
C LEU A 68 1.52 4.41 2.52
N ASN A 69 1.17 4.38 1.23
CA ASN A 69 1.13 3.15 0.45
C ASN A 69 2.51 2.52 0.27
N LEU A 70 3.55 3.35 0.13
CA LEU A 70 4.93 2.87 0.06
C LEU A 70 5.35 2.25 1.39
N ILE A 71 5.05 2.92 2.51
CA ILE A 71 5.30 2.38 3.85
C ILE A 71 4.56 1.06 4.04
N HIS A 72 3.28 1.00 3.67
CA HIS A 72 2.46 -0.21 3.76
C HIS A 72 3.03 -1.37 2.94
N VAL A 73 3.42 -1.13 1.69
CA VAL A 73 4.01 -2.16 0.82
C VAL A 73 5.32 -2.71 1.41
N ILE A 74 6.18 -1.83 1.92
CA ILE A 74 7.45 -2.24 2.53
C ILE A 74 7.20 -3.00 3.82
N LEU A 75 6.35 -2.49 4.72
CA LEU A 75 6.00 -3.17 5.97
C LEU A 75 5.43 -4.57 5.72
N ARG A 76 4.61 -4.74 4.68
CA ARG A 76 4.12 -6.07 4.30
C ARG A 76 5.27 -7.01 3.92
N ASP A 77 6.22 -6.52 3.13
CA ASP A 77 7.37 -7.30 2.66
C ASP A 77 8.26 -7.75 3.82
N VAL A 78 8.51 -6.85 4.78
CA VAL A 78 9.31 -7.13 5.99
C VAL A 78 8.49 -7.66 7.18
N GLN A 79 7.25 -8.07 6.94
CA GLN A 79 6.35 -8.66 7.95
C GLN A 79 6.17 -7.79 9.21
N GLY A 80 6.02 -6.48 9.03
CA GLY A 80 5.76 -5.51 10.09
C GLY A 80 7.00 -5.06 10.87
N LYS A 81 8.21 -5.54 10.52
CA LYS A 81 9.46 -5.16 11.20
C LYS A 81 9.85 -3.72 10.85
N ILE A 82 9.67 -2.81 11.81
CA ILE A 82 9.89 -1.36 11.64
C ILE A 82 11.34 -1.05 11.24
N ASP A 83 12.33 -1.62 11.91
CA ASP A 83 13.74 -1.32 11.65
C ASP A 83 14.16 -1.71 10.22
N GLN A 84 13.65 -2.84 9.73
CA GLN A 84 13.86 -3.27 8.36
C GLN A 84 13.16 -2.33 7.38
N ALA A 85 11.91 -1.93 7.66
CA ALA A 85 11.19 -0.98 6.82
C ALA A 85 11.90 0.37 6.71
N ILE A 86 12.44 0.89 7.83
CA ILE A 86 13.23 2.13 7.85
C ILE A 86 14.50 1.97 7.01
N THR A 87 15.17 0.82 7.11
CA THR A 87 16.36 0.51 6.31
C THR A 87 16.05 0.53 4.81
N HIS A 88 14.98 -0.14 4.38
CA HIS A 88 14.54 -0.14 2.98
C HIS A 88 14.13 1.24 2.49
N LEU A 89 13.38 2.01 3.30
CA LEU A 89 12.99 3.38 2.97
C LEU A 89 14.21 4.30 2.80
N SER A 90 15.21 4.16 3.67
CA SER A 90 16.44 4.93 3.61
C SER A 90 17.26 4.62 2.36
N ALA A 91 17.44 3.33 2.05
CA ALA A 91 18.12 2.88 0.84
C ALA A 91 17.41 3.36 -0.43
N PHE A 92 16.07 3.26 -0.46
CA PHE A 92 15.27 3.77 -1.57
C PHE A 92 15.39 5.29 -1.71
N LYS A 93 15.35 6.06 -0.62
CA LYS A 93 15.52 7.52 -0.65
C LYS A 93 16.88 7.90 -1.23
N ALA A 94 17.96 7.23 -0.80
CA ALA A 94 19.30 7.46 -1.34
C ALA A 94 19.38 7.13 -2.84
N TRP A 95 18.79 6.02 -3.27
CA TRP A 95 18.72 5.66 -4.69
C TRP A 95 17.93 6.70 -5.50
N LYS A 96 16.77 7.17 -5.01
CA LYS A 96 15.89 8.13 -5.69
C LYS A 96 16.54 9.50 -5.90
N MET A 97 17.52 9.88 -5.06
CA MET A 97 18.23 11.16 -5.17
C MET A 97 19.21 11.22 -6.35
N ARG A 98 19.62 10.07 -6.92
CA ARG A 98 20.56 10.02 -8.04
C ARG A 98 19.91 10.54 -9.33
N PRO A 99 20.51 11.53 -10.04
CA PRO A 99 19.89 12.15 -11.22
C PRO A 99 19.51 11.17 -12.34
N LYS A 100 20.36 10.15 -12.58
CA LYS A 100 20.12 9.10 -13.59
C LYS A 100 18.80 8.35 -13.36
N ASN A 101 18.45 8.10 -12.09
CA ASN A 101 17.26 7.33 -11.72
C ASN A 101 15.97 8.15 -11.93
N LYS A 102 16.03 9.47 -11.67
CA LYS A 102 14.93 10.40 -11.96
C LYS A 102 14.62 10.47 -13.46
N LYS A 103 15.65 10.49 -14.31
CA LYS A 103 15.49 10.48 -15.78
C LYS A 103 14.81 9.20 -16.26
N LYS A 104 15.29 8.04 -15.82
CA LYS A 104 14.72 6.73 -16.18
C LYS A 104 13.24 6.60 -15.83
N TYR A 105 12.81 7.14 -14.69
CA TYR A 105 11.39 7.13 -14.33
C TYR A 105 10.53 7.97 -15.30
N LYS A 106 11.00 9.16 -15.68
CA LYS A 106 10.27 10.01 -16.65
C LYS A 106 10.08 9.30 -17.99
N GLU A 107 11.04 8.50 -18.42
CA GLU A 107 10.97 7.74 -19.68
C GLU A 107 9.94 6.59 -19.61
N ASN A 108 9.75 5.99 -18.43
CA ASN A 108 8.88 4.83 -18.25
C ASN A 108 7.47 5.15 -17.71
N ILE A 109 7.19 6.39 -17.30
CA ILE A 109 5.92 6.76 -16.66
C ILE A 109 4.69 6.36 -17.49
N ASN A 110 4.74 6.55 -18.81
CA ASN A 110 3.65 6.21 -19.72
C ASN A 110 3.35 4.70 -19.76
N LYS A 111 4.37 3.85 -19.56
CA LYS A 111 4.19 2.39 -19.52
C LYS A 111 3.40 1.97 -18.28
N PHE A 112 3.71 2.56 -17.12
CA PHE A 112 2.96 2.32 -15.88
C PHE A 112 1.50 2.80 -16.00
N MET A 113 1.30 4.00 -16.55
CA MET A 113 -0.05 4.56 -16.74
C MET A 113 -0.93 3.68 -17.65
N ARG A 114 -0.38 3.15 -18.75
CA ARG A 114 -1.08 2.20 -19.62
C ARG A 114 -1.52 0.91 -18.91
N ARG A 115 -0.85 0.56 -17.81
CA ARG A 115 -1.18 -0.61 -16.96
C ARG A 115 -1.98 -0.23 -15.71
N ARG A 116 -2.57 0.97 -15.68
CA ARG A 116 -3.38 1.51 -14.57
C ARG A 116 -2.61 1.61 -13.24
N CYS A 117 -1.28 1.66 -13.30
CA CYS A 117 -0.44 1.86 -12.12
C CYS A 117 -0.23 3.37 -11.93
N SER A 118 -1.13 4.04 -11.21
CA SER A 118 -1.17 5.50 -11.09
C SER A 118 -0.35 6.06 -9.92
N ASN A 119 0.10 5.23 -8.97
CA ASN A 119 0.90 5.70 -7.85
C ASN A 119 2.38 5.84 -8.24
N ASN A 120 2.81 7.09 -8.38
CA ASN A 120 4.17 7.43 -8.82
C ASN A 120 5.27 6.97 -7.85
N GLN A 121 5.04 7.02 -6.53
CA GLN A 121 6.03 6.57 -5.55
C GLN A 121 6.21 5.06 -5.59
N ILE A 122 5.11 4.32 -5.74
CA ILE A 122 5.13 2.87 -5.92
C ILE A 122 5.83 2.49 -7.23
N ASN A 123 5.51 3.15 -8.33
CA ASN A 123 6.15 2.89 -9.62
C ASN A 123 7.67 3.10 -9.56
N LEU A 124 8.12 4.19 -8.93
CA LEU A 124 9.54 4.45 -8.67
C LEU A 124 10.19 3.36 -7.82
N PHE A 125 9.49 2.90 -6.78
CA PHE A 125 9.96 1.82 -5.92
C PHE A 125 10.08 0.49 -6.68
N CYS A 126 9.14 0.17 -7.56
CA CYS A 126 9.24 -1.03 -8.40
C CYS A 126 10.44 -1.01 -9.34
N ILE A 127 10.80 0.16 -9.91
CA ILE A 127 12.04 0.31 -10.69
C ILE A 127 13.25 0.03 -9.81
N TYR A 128 13.29 0.60 -8.60
CA TYR A 128 14.35 0.35 -7.64
C TYR A 128 14.50 -1.14 -7.33
N LEU A 129 13.40 -1.85 -7.05
CA LEU A 129 13.42 -3.29 -6.78
C LEU A 129 13.98 -4.10 -7.96
N ALA A 130 13.53 -3.81 -9.19
CA ALA A 130 14.00 -4.50 -10.38
C ALA A 130 15.49 -4.27 -10.64
N GLU A 131 15.98 -3.04 -10.51
CA GLU A 131 17.40 -2.71 -10.72
C GLU A 131 18.33 -3.39 -9.73
N ASN A 132 17.90 -3.50 -8.47
CA ASN A 132 18.70 -4.10 -7.41
C ASN A 132 18.45 -5.62 -7.30
N ARG A 133 17.71 -6.22 -8.25
CA ARG A 133 17.36 -7.65 -8.26
C ARG A 133 16.68 -8.11 -6.96
N LEU A 134 15.93 -7.21 -6.34
CA LEU A 134 15.14 -7.45 -5.13
C LEU A 134 13.74 -7.98 -5.45
N SER A 135 13.33 -7.95 -6.72
CA SER A 135 12.10 -8.58 -7.23
C SER A 135 12.45 -9.63 -8.27
N ARG A 136 11.68 -10.73 -8.29
CA ARG A 136 11.73 -11.75 -9.37
C ARG A 136 10.96 -11.32 -10.62
N HIS A 137 10.17 -10.26 -10.52
CA HIS A 137 9.33 -9.74 -11.60
C HIS A 137 9.92 -8.44 -12.16
N THR A 138 9.49 -8.09 -13.37
CA THR A 138 9.79 -6.76 -13.93
C THR A 138 9.17 -5.65 -13.07
N GLU A 139 9.64 -4.42 -13.22
CA GLU A 139 9.11 -3.27 -12.50
C GLU A 139 7.62 -3.04 -12.78
N ILE A 140 7.16 -3.33 -14.00
CA ILE A 140 5.76 -3.17 -14.41
C ILE A 140 4.90 -4.27 -13.78
N GLU A 141 5.33 -5.53 -13.84
CA GLU A 141 4.61 -6.64 -13.21
C GLU A 141 4.51 -6.47 -11.70
N THR A 142 5.60 -6.01 -11.07
CA THR A 142 5.62 -5.71 -9.63
C THR A 142 4.62 -4.58 -9.29
N ALA A 143 4.57 -3.51 -10.09
CA ALA A 143 3.60 -2.43 -9.89
C ALA A 143 2.15 -2.88 -10.09
N ILE A 144 1.89 -3.73 -11.08
CA ILE A 144 0.57 -4.35 -11.29
C ILE A 144 0.19 -5.19 -10.08
N MET A 145 1.12 -6.02 -9.58
CA MET A 145 0.89 -6.84 -8.41
C MET A 145 0.58 -5.97 -7.19
N PHE A 146 1.30 -4.87 -6.98
CA PHE A 146 1.02 -3.98 -5.86
C PHE A 146 -0.33 -3.27 -5.98
N THR A 147 -0.68 -2.83 -7.19
CA THR A 147 -1.97 -2.17 -7.47
C THR A 147 -3.14 -3.13 -7.25
N ILE A 148 -3.04 -4.38 -7.73
CA ILE A 148 -4.12 -5.37 -7.64
C ILE A 148 -4.22 -5.98 -6.24
N ASN A 149 -3.11 -6.43 -5.66
CA ASN A 149 -3.14 -7.24 -4.44
C ASN A 149 -3.21 -6.42 -3.15
N ASN A 150 -2.76 -5.16 -3.20
CA ASN A 150 -2.72 -4.32 -2.00
C ASN A 150 -3.71 -3.18 -2.05
N CYS A 151 -4.42 -2.99 -3.16
CA CYS A 151 -5.43 -1.93 -3.38
C CYS A 151 -4.94 -0.48 -3.16
N LEU A 152 -3.67 -0.26 -2.77
CA LEU A 152 -3.10 1.03 -2.39
C LEU A 152 -4.07 1.82 -1.50
N PRO A 153 -4.30 1.34 -0.27
CA PRO A 153 -5.50 1.68 0.50
C PRO A 153 -5.50 3.12 1.02
N PHE A 154 -4.37 3.82 0.94
CA PHE A 154 -4.24 5.20 1.41
C PHE A 154 -4.40 6.18 0.24
N VAL A 155 -5.20 7.21 0.49
CA VAL A 155 -5.41 8.35 -0.41
C VAL A 155 -4.96 9.65 0.26
N GLU A 156 -4.88 10.75 -0.49
CA GLU A 156 -4.29 12.00 0.00
C GLU A 156 -4.95 12.55 1.27
N LYS A 157 -6.26 12.32 1.44
CA LYS A 157 -7.01 12.73 2.64
C LYS A 157 -6.52 12.04 3.92
N ASP A 158 -5.95 10.83 3.83
CA ASP A 158 -5.52 10.06 4.99
C ASP A 158 -4.25 10.65 5.64
N LYS A 159 -3.50 11.48 4.89
CA LYS A 159 -2.38 12.25 5.45
C LYS A 159 -2.82 13.38 6.37
N LYS A 160 -4.05 13.89 6.19
CA LYS A 160 -4.59 15.06 6.93
C LYS A 160 -5.36 14.68 8.17
N ARG A 161 -5.90 13.46 8.24
CA ARG A 161 -6.75 12.99 9.35
C ARG A 161 -6.05 12.97 10.71
N ASN A 162 -4.72 13.05 10.74
CA ASN A 162 -3.90 12.88 11.95
C ASN A 162 -2.88 14.01 12.16
N LYS A 163 -3.19 15.23 11.68
CA LYS A 163 -2.47 16.46 12.07
C LYS A 163 -3.16 17.13 13.25
#